data_AF-A0AAD8MZP2-F1
#
_entry.id   AF-A0AAD8MZP2-F1
#
_cell.length_a   1.000
_cell.length_b   1.000
_cell.length_c   1.000
_cell.angle_alpha   90.00
_cell.angle_beta   90.00
_cell.angle_gamma   90.00
#
_symmetry.space_group_name_H-M   'P 1'
#
loop_
_entity.id
_entity.type
_entity.pdbx_description
1 polymer ?
#
loop_
_entity_poly.entity_id
_entity_poly.type
_entity_poly.pdbx_seq_one_letter_code
_entity_poly.pdbx_strand_id
1 'polypeptide(L)'
;MFLATHFRSWLLQPQTSSLITTCDEQVGLRIEHPQELINNIQYSELSDEVRKGRGKVPVVDYKIVDYVDGNNSSGATKRSYSFCMCPGGQVVFTSTKPSELCVNGMSFSRRSSRWANSALVVTVSTEDFSSLNFQGPLAGVDFQVLFG
;
A
#
# COMPACT_ATOMS: atom_id res chain seq x y z
N MET A 1 8.17 -0.96 -3.42
CA MET A 1 7.16 -1.62 -2.55
C MET A 1 5.79 -1.40 -3.18
N PHE A 2 5.07 -2.48 -3.48
CA PHE A 2 3.81 -2.41 -4.23
C PHE A 2 2.74 -3.24 -3.53
N LEU A 3 1.59 -2.63 -3.28
CA LEU A 3 0.39 -3.39 -2.93
C LEU A 3 -0.33 -3.71 -4.22
N ALA A 4 -0.20 -4.96 -4.66
CA ALA A 4 -1.02 -5.53 -5.71
C ALA A 4 -2.48 -5.53 -5.24
N THR A 5 -3.24 -4.50 -5.60
CA THR A 5 -4.71 -4.55 -5.53
C THR A 5 -5.20 -5.50 -6.60
N HIS A 6 -5.50 -6.74 -6.20
CA HIS A 6 -6.31 -7.72 -6.93
C HIS A 6 -5.86 -8.05 -8.37
N PHE A 7 -4.81 -8.86 -8.50
CA PHE A 7 -4.63 -9.72 -9.68
C PHE A 7 -4.56 -11.18 -9.25
N ARG A 8 -5.72 -11.84 -9.15
CA ARG A 8 -5.81 -13.30 -9.05
C ARG A 8 -6.08 -13.90 -10.44
N SER A 9 -5.01 -14.42 -11.04
CA SER A 9 -4.91 -15.79 -11.57
C SER A 9 -5.69 -16.25 -12.82
N TRP A 10 -6.33 -15.39 -13.60
CA TRP A 10 -6.84 -15.80 -14.92
C TRP A 10 -6.53 -14.72 -15.94
N LEU A 11 -5.55 -14.97 -16.82
CA LEU A 11 -5.37 -14.38 -18.18
C LEU A 11 -3.89 -14.37 -18.61
N LEU A 12 -3.25 -15.53 -18.60
CA LEU A 12 -2.06 -15.76 -19.44
C LEU A 12 -2.26 -17.07 -20.21
N GLN A 13 -3.21 -17.04 -21.16
CA GLN A 13 -3.26 -18.02 -22.24
C GLN A 13 -2.99 -17.26 -23.55
N PRO A 14 -2.10 -17.73 -24.45
CA PRO A 14 -1.66 -16.96 -25.61
C PRO A 14 -2.65 -16.91 -26.80
N GLN A 15 -3.93 -17.28 -26.64
CA GLN A 15 -4.84 -17.57 -27.76
C GLN A 15 -6.32 -17.22 -27.53
N THR A 16 -6.64 -16.23 -26.69
CA THR A 16 -8.01 -15.68 -26.62
C THR A 16 -7.96 -14.17 -26.70
N SER A 17 -8.76 -13.60 -27.61
CA SER A 17 -8.93 -12.16 -27.82
C SER A 17 -9.65 -11.51 -26.63
N SER A 18 -9.01 -11.53 -25.47
CA SER A 18 -9.45 -10.86 -24.25
C SER A 18 -8.95 -9.43 -24.30
N LEU A 19 -9.86 -8.45 -24.24
CA LEU A 19 -9.53 -7.03 -24.17
C LEU A 19 -8.85 -6.75 -22.82
N ILE A 20 -7.51 -6.69 -22.81
CA ILE A 20 -6.73 -6.20 -21.67
C ILE A 20 -6.35 -4.76 -22.00
N THR A 21 -6.59 -3.86 -21.05
CA THR A 21 -6.22 -2.45 -21.14
C THR A 21 -5.39 -2.11 -19.90
N THR A 22 -4.44 -1.19 -20.06
CA THR A 22 -3.64 -0.66 -18.96
C THR A 22 -4.54 0.06 -17.96
N CYS A 23 -4.31 -0.19 -16.67
CA CYS A 23 -5.00 0.48 -15.56
C CYS A 23 -3.99 1.26 -14.72
N ASP A 24 -4.47 2.27 -13.99
CA ASP A 24 -3.67 2.99 -13.01
C ASP A 24 -3.24 2.06 -11.86
N GLU A 25 -2.04 2.32 -11.31
CA GLU A 25 -1.45 1.54 -10.22
C GLU A 25 -1.23 2.41 -8.97
N GLN A 26 -0.99 1.75 -7.84
CA GLN A 26 -0.68 2.42 -6.56
C GLN A 26 0.66 1.94 -6.02
N VAL A 27 1.52 2.91 -5.70
CA VAL A 27 2.92 2.64 -5.36
C VAL A 27 3.29 3.41 -4.12
N GLY A 28 4.15 2.87 -3.27
CA GLY A 28 4.43 3.54 -2.02
C GLY A 28 5.41 2.81 -1.11
N LEU A 29 5.36 3.16 0.16
CA LEU A 29 6.24 2.67 1.22
C LEU A 29 5.42 2.24 2.44
N ARG A 30 5.92 1.27 3.22
CA ARG A 30 5.33 0.88 4.50
C ARG A 30 6.01 1.70 5.55
N ILE A 31 5.17 2.35 6.33
CA ILE A 31 5.61 3.16 7.45
C ILE A 31 5.20 2.41 8.71
N GLU A 32 6.13 2.28 9.64
CA GLU A 32 5.89 1.71 10.96
C GLU A 32 6.00 2.78 12.03
N HIS A 33 5.05 2.76 12.96
CA HIS A 33 5.06 3.59 14.16
C HIS A 33 4.81 2.70 15.38
N PRO A 34 5.31 3.06 16.57
CA PRO A 34 4.89 2.40 17.79
C PRO A 34 3.36 2.47 17.92
N GLN A 35 2.69 1.33 18.12
CA GLN A 35 1.23 1.29 18.24
C GLN A 35 0.74 2.15 19.42
N GLU A 36 1.52 2.21 20.50
CA GLU A 36 1.24 3.07 21.65
C GLU A 36 1.18 4.56 21.28
N LEU A 37 2.05 5.03 20.37
CA LEU A 37 2.00 6.40 19.89
C LEU A 37 0.67 6.69 19.17
N ILE A 38 0.25 5.79 18.29
CA ILE A 38 -1.01 5.94 17.54
C ILE A 38 -2.22 5.86 18.50
N ASN A 39 -2.17 4.94 19.47
CA ASN A 39 -3.20 4.85 20.51
C ASN A 39 -3.35 6.17 21.28
N ASN A 40 -2.23 6.78 21.67
CA ASN A 40 -2.21 8.04 22.41
C ASN A 40 -2.76 9.20 21.59
N ILE A 41 -2.40 9.29 20.30
CA ILE A 41 -2.88 10.34 19.40
C ILE A 41 -4.40 10.28 19.24
N GLN A 42 -4.97 9.09 19.09
CA GLN A 42 -6.40 8.94 18.76
C GLN A 42 -7.31 8.85 19.99
N TYR A 43 -6.84 8.25 21.08
CA TYR A 43 -7.66 7.98 22.27
C TYR A 43 -7.23 8.76 23.51
N SER A 44 -6.08 9.44 23.50
CA SER A 44 -5.59 10.23 24.63
C SER A 44 -5.66 9.44 25.95
N GLU A 45 -6.45 9.87 26.93
CA GLU A 45 -6.65 9.21 28.23
C GLU A 45 -7.16 7.76 28.13
N LEU A 46 -7.91 7.41 27.07
CA LEU A 46 -8.41 6.05 26.85
C LEU A 46 -7.35 5.11 26.25
N SER A 47 -6.16 5.60 25.92
CA SER A 47 -5.08 4.79 25.36
C SER A 47 -4.66 3.62 26.26
N ASP A 48 -4.67 3.82 27.58
CA ASP A 48 -4.37 2.79 28.58
C ASP A 48 -5.40 1.65 28.60
N GLU A 49 -6.62 1.92 28.12
CA GLU A 49 -7.63 0.89 27.95
C GLU A 49 -7.38 0.00 26.73
N VAL A 50 -6.46 0.38 25.81
CA VAL A 50 -6.03 -0.41 24.64
C VAL A 50 -5.06 -1.51 25.07
N ARG A 51 -5.57 -2.57 25.70
CA ARG A 51 -4.75 -3.71 26.17
C ARG A 51 -4.37 -4.68 25.04
N LYS A 52 -3.69 -4.20 23.99
CA LYS A 52 -3.17 -5.02 22.87
C LYS A 52 -4.20 -6.03 22.32
N GLY A 53 -5.40 -5.53 22.04
CA GLY A 53 -6.54 -6.30 21.52
C GLY A 53 -7.37 -7.05 22.57
N ARG A 54 -7.02 -6.94 23.86
CA ARG A 54 -7.83 -7.42 25.00
C ARG A 54 -8.38 -6.28 25.86
N GLY A 55 -8.28 -5.07 25.33
CA GLY A 55 -8.73 -3.85 25.96
C GLY A 55 -10.24 -3.73 25.98
N LYS A 56 -10.76 -2.78 26.76
CA LYS A 56 -12.16 -2.35 26.61
C LYS A 56 -12.35 -1.61 25.28
N VAL A 57 -11.30 -0.94 24.81
CA VAL A 57 -11.24 -0.27 23.52
C VAL A 57 -10.37 -1.07 22.54
N PRO A 58 -10.71 -1.05 21.24
CA PRO A 58 -9.95 -1.77 20.22
C PRO A 58 -8.56 -1.16 20.00
N VAL A 59 -7.68 -1.91 19.34
CA VAL A 59 -6.38 -1.39 18.89
C VAL A 59 -6.61 -0.39 17.76
N VAL A 60 -6.05 0.81 17.92
CA VAL A 60 -6.31 1.93 17.01
C VAL A 60 -5.82 1.67 15.60
N ASP A 61 -6.69 1.94 14.64
CA ASP A 61 -6.35 2.11 13.23
C ASP A 61 -6.49 3.57 12.78
N TYR A 62 -5.89 3.90 11.62
CA TYR A 62 -6.01 5.23 11.03
C TYR A 62 -6.21 5.14 9.52
N LYS A 63 -6.78 6.22 8.99
CA LYS A 63 -6.87 6.50 7.55
C LYS A 63 -6.53 7.96 7.31
N ILE A 64 -5.48 8.20 6.51
CA ILE A 64 -5.04 9.53 6.11
C ILE A 64 -5.11 9.67 4.59
N VAL A 65 -5.41 10.89 4.14
CA VAL A 65 -5.41 11.29 2.74
C VAL A 65 -4.82 12.70 2.69
N ASP A 66 -3.92 12.93 1.75
CA ASP A 66 -3.31 14.22 1.49
C ASP A 66 -3.19 14.46 -0.02
N TYR A 67 -3.16 15.72 -0.41
CA TYR A 67 -3.05 16.16 -1.79
C TYR A 67 -1.72 16.88 -1.93
N VAL A 68 -0.83 16.30 -2.72
CA VAL A 68 0.53 16.79 -2.90
C VAL A 68 0.64 17.40 -4.28
N ASP A 69 0.90 18.70 -4.33
CA ASP A 69 1.20 19.39 -5.58
C ASP A 69 2.59 18.95 -6.08
N GLY A 70 2.65 18.44 -7.31
CA GLY A 70 3.89 17.96 -7.90
C GLY A 70 4.77 19.11 -8.39
N ASN A 71 6.04 19.13 -8.01
CA ASN A 71 7.06 20.01 -8.60
C ASN A 71 7.56 19.53 -9.98
N ASN A 72 6.92 18.52 -10.57
CA ASN A 72 7.35 17.87 -11.80
C ASN A 72 6.73 18.56 -13.02
N SER A 73 7.27 18.28 -14.21
CA SER A 73 6.91 18.90 -15.49
C SER A 73 5.44 18.80 -15.90
N SER A 74 4.63 17.95 -15.25
CA SER A 74 3.18 17.84 -15.48
C SER A 74 2.33 18.79 -14.62
N GLY A 75 2.87 19.37 -13.54
CA GLY A 75 2.15 20.26 -12.62
C GLY A 75 0.91 19.63 -11.95
N ALA A 76 0.74 18.30 -12.05
CA ALA A 76 -0.47 17.62 -11.60
C ALA A 76 -0.42 17.36 -10.09
N THR A 77 -1.49 17.75 -9.38
CA THR A 77 -1.73 17.36 -7.98
C THR A 77 -1.92 15.84 -7.89
N LYS A 78 -1.06 15.16 -7.13
CA LYS A 78 -1.19 13.72 -6.86
C LYS A 78 -1.85 13.51 -5.48
N ARG A 79 -2.58 12.41 -5.34
CA ARG A 79 -3.21 12.02 -4.06
C ARG A 79 -2.34 11.00 -3.35
N SER A 80 -1.94 11.30 -2.12
CA SER A 80 -1.25 10.38 -1.22
C SER A 80 -2.21 9.90 -0.15
N TYR A 81 -2.22 8.61 0.19
CA TYR A 81 -3.10 8.10 1.24
C TYR A 81 -2.58 6.82 1.88
N SER A 82 -3.05 6.55 3.09
CA SER A 82 -2.76 5.29 3.76
C SER A 82 -3.63 4.15 3.21
N PHE A 83 -3.03 3.02 2.95
CA PHE A 83 -3.66 1.80 2.48
C PHE A 83 -3.26 0.59 3.32
N CYS A 84 -4.20 -0.36 3.47
CA CYS A 84 -3.99 -1.63 4.17
C CYS A 84 -3.37 -1.44 5.57
N MET A 85 -3.94 -0.54 6.37
CA MET A 85 -3.49 -0.30 7.75
C MET A 85 -3.61 -1.58 8.58
N CYS A 86 -2.52 -1.93 9.26
CA CYS A 86 -2.34 -3.13 10.06
C CYS A 86 -1.99 -2.72 11.50
N PRO A 87 -3.00 -2.55 12.37
CA PRO A 87 -2.79 -2.17 13.76
C PRO A 87 -2.22 -3.35 14.54
N GLY A 88 -1.21 -3.09 15.37
CA GLY A 88 -0.48 -4.10 16.12
C GLY A 88 -0.04 -5.28 15.26
N GLY A 89 0.47 -4.97 14.06
CA GLY A 89 0.88 -5.90 13.03
C GLY A 89 2.40 -5.91 12.79
N GLN A 90 2.77 -6.40 11.61
CA GLN A 90 4.14 -6.43 11.11
C GLN A 90 4.17 -6.21 9.61
N VAL A 91 5.27 -5.65 9.11
CA VAL A 91 5.60 -5.66 7.68
C VAL A 91 6.06 -7.07 7.29
N VAL A 92 5.57 -7.57 6.17
CA VAL A 92 5.89 -8.91 5.65
C VAL A 92 6.48 -8.82 4.26
N PHE A 93 7.48 -9.64 3.98
CA PHE A 93 8.01 -9.79 2.62
C PHE A 93 7.05 -10.60 1.78
N THR A 94 6.76 -10.10 0.58
CA THR A 94 5.85 -10.71 -0.39
C THR A 94 6.48 -10.79 -1.78
N SER A 95 7.82 -10.76 -1.86
CA SER A 95 8.57 -11.00 -3.09
C SER A 95 8.33 -12.43 -3.59
N THR A 96 8.11 -12.54 -4.89
CA THR A 96 7.96 -13.76 -5.69
C THR A 96 9.22 -14.11 -6.47
N LYS A 97 10.12 -13.15 -6.72
CA LYS A 97 11.43 -13.35 -7.36
C LYS A 97 12.58 -12.90 -6.45
N PRO A 98 13.81 -13.42 -6.64
CA PRO A 98 14.96 -13.01 -5.84
C PRO A 98 15.44 -11.56 -6.07
N SER A 99 15.19 -11.00 -7.25
CA SER A 99 15.65 -9.67 -7.63
C SER A 99 14.66 -8.54 -7.32
N GLU A 100 13.52 -8.86 -6.69
CA GLU A 100 12.46 -7.90 -6.37
C GLU A 100 12.28 -7.77 -4.85
N LEU A 101 11.91 -6.57 -4.41
CA LEU A 101 11.55 -6.23 -3.05
C LEU A 101 10.09 -5.78 -2.98
N CYS A 102 9.22 -6.75 -2.74
CA CYS A 102 7.81 -6.51 -2.46
C CYS A 102 7.54 -6.72 -0.96
N VAL A 103 6.85 -5.76 -0.36
CA VAL A 103 6.44 -5.87 1.05
C VAL A 103 4.96 -5.50 1.19
N ASN A 104 4.32 -6.14 2.17
CA ASN A 104 2.95 -5.88 2.56
C ASN A 104 2.85 -5.79 4.08
N GLY A 105 1.64 -5.77 4.63
CA GLY A 105 1.38 -5.72 6.07
C GLY A 105 0.38 -6.78 6.45
N MET A 106 0.52 -7.27 7.68
CA MET A 106 -0.37 -8.23 8.28
C MET A 106 -0.52 -7.93 9.77
N SER A 107 -1.72 -8.18 10.31
CA SER A 107 -1.94 -8.27 11.75
C SER A 107 -2.49 -9.65 12.11
N PHE A 108 -2.03 -10.20 13.24
CA PHE A 108 -2.72 -11.33 13.88
C PHE A 108 -4.07 -10.86 14.43
N SER A 109 -5.01 -11.78 14.67
CA SER A 109 -6.35 -11.41 15.16
C SER A 109 -6.29 -10.57 16.44
N ARG A 110 -5.31 -10.83 17.30
CA ARG A 110 -5.09 -10.12 18.56
C ARG A 110 -4.48 -8.72 18.39
N ARG A 111 -3.93 -8.38 17.23
CA ARG A 111 -3.33 -7.05 16.95
C ARG A 111 -2.38 -6.59 18.07
N SER A 112 -1.53 -7.50 18.54
CA SER A 112 -0.74 -7.33 19.77
C SER A 112 0.74 -7.05 19.54
N SER A 113 1.16 -6.87 18.28
CA SER A 113 2.53 -6.43 17.99
C SER A 113 2.76 -5.02 18.52
N ARG A 114 4.05 -4.67 18.68
CA ARG A 114 4.48 -3.32 19.06
C ARG A 114 4.19 -2.28 17.98
N TRP A 115 4.09 -2.69 16.72
CA TRP A 115 4.08 -1.80 15.57
C TRP A 115 2.68 -1.65 14.97
N ALA A 116 2.31 -0.41 14.68
CA ALA A 116 1.26 -0.06 13.72
C ALA A 116 1.93 0.16 12.38
N ASN A 117 1.41 -0.41 11.30
CA ASN A 117 1.95 -0.14 9.97
C ASN A 117 0.86 0.09 8.94
N SER A 118 1.14 0.93 7.96
CA SER A 118 0.30 1.07 6.75
C SER A 118 1.17 1.38 5.55
N ALA A 119 0.65 1.14 4.36
CA ALA A 119 1.29 1.61 3.14
C ALA A 119 0.87 3.07 2.91
N LEU A 120 1.81 4.00 2.80
CA LEU A 120 1.54 5.33 2.26
C LEU A 120 1.78 5.27 0.76
N VAL A 121 0.71 5.41 -0.02
CA VAL A 121 0.72 5.18 -1.47
C VAL A 121 0.29 6.41 -2.24
N VAL A 122 0.79 6.52 -3.48
CA VAL A 122 0.37 7.48 -4.49
C VAL A 122 -0.09 6.74 -5.73
N THR A 123 -1.08 7.31 -6.43
CA THR A 123 -1.54 6.79 -7.72
C THR A 123 -0.57 7.15 -8.83
N VAL A 124 -0.15 6.14 -9.59
CA VAL A 124 0.62 6.26 -10.82
C VAL A 124 -0.33 5.99 -11.98
N SER A 125 -0.57 6.99 -12.82
CA SER A 125 -1.54 6.91 -13.89
C SER A 125 -0.95 6.36 -15.18
N THR A 126 -1.80 5.97 -16.12
CA THR A 126 -1.36 5.51 -17.44
C THR A 126 -0.49 6.54 -18.20
N GLU A 127 -0.69 7.84 -17.96
CA GLU A 127 0.17 8.90 -18.52
C GLU A 127 1.58 8.86 -17.91
N ASP A 128 1.70 8.55 -16.62
CA ASP A 128 3.01 8.41 -15.96
C ASP A 128 3.79 7.23 -16.58
N PHE A 129 3.14 6.10 -16.85
CA PHE A 129 3.77 4.96 -17.55
C PHE A 129 4.27 5.34 -18.94
N SER A 130 3.43 6.05 -19.70
CA SER A 130 3.77 6.51 -21.05
C SER A 130 4.97 7.46 -21.03
N SER A 131 5.06 8.34 -20.02
CA SER A 131 6.20 9.26 -19.84
C SER A 131 7.52 8.54 -19.56
N LEU A 132 7.45 7.34 -19.00
CA LEU A 132 8.60 6.47 -18.71
C LEU A 132 8.86 5.44 -19.82
N ASN A 133 8.20 5.59 -20.97
CA ASN A 133 8.29 4.70 -22.13
C ASN A 133 7.76 3.27 -21.90
N PHE A 134 6.89 3.06 -20.91
CA PHE A 134 6.11 1.82 -20.81
C PHE A 134 4.86 1.93 -21.68
N GLN A 135 4.63 0.92 -22.52
CA GLN A 135 3.55 0.94 -23.51
C GLN A 135 2.81 -0.39 -23.58
N GLY A 136 1.60 -0.34 -24.10
CA GLY A 136 0.75 -1.50 -24.29
C GLY A 136 -0.03 -1.92 -23.03
N PRO A 137 -0.90 -2.94 -23.15
CA PRO A 137 -1.83 -3.36 -22.10
C PRO A 137 -1.19 -3.75 -20.76
N LEU A 138 0.08 -4.14 -20.79
CA LEU A 138 0.84 -4.61 -19.62
C LEU A 138 1.82 -3.56 -19.09
N ALA A 139 1.77 -2.31 -19.55
CA ALA A 139 2.68 -1.25 -19.13
C ALA A 139 2.79 -1.09 -17.59
N GLY A 140 1.69 -1.29 -16.85
CA GLY A 140 1.71 -1.27 -15.39
C GLY A 140 2.50 -2.42 -14.76
N VAL A 141 2.45 -3.62 -15.37
CA VAL A 141 3.22 -4.79 -14.93
C VAL A 141 4.70 -4.56 -15.21
N ASP A 142 5.04 -4.08 -16.41
CA ASP A 142 6.43 -3.79 -16.78
C ASP A 142 7.03 -2.71 -15.88
N PHE A 143 6.24 -1.69 -15.53
CA PHE A 143 6.60 -0.68 -14.55
C PHE A 143 6.88 -1.31 -13.18
N GLN A 144 6.01 -2.20 -12.68
CA GLN A 144 6.22 -2.89 -11.40
C GLN A 144 7.47 -3.78 -11.40
N VAL A 145 7.79 -4.43 -12.52
CA VAL A 145 8.99 -5.28 -12.64
C VAL A 145 10.28 -4.43 -12.63
N LEU A 146 10.25 -3.22 -13.20
CA LEU A 146 11.44 -2.36 -13.19
C LEU A 146 11.71 -1.74 -11.82
N PHE A 147 10.67 -1.35 -11.09
CA PHE A 147 10.79 -0.60 -9.83
C PHE A 147 10.54 -1.44 -8.57
N GLY A 148 10.15 -2.71 -8.71
CA GLY A 148 9.90 -3.68 -7.64
C GLY A 148 11.12 -4.48 -7.28
#